data_AF-A0A2N8MAX9-F1
#
_entry.id   AF-A0A2N8MAX9-F1
#
_cell.length_a   1.000
_cell.length_b   1.000
_cell.length_c   1.000
_cell.angle_alpha   90.00
_cell.angle_beta   90.00
_cell.angle_gamma   90.00
#
_symmetry.space_group_name_H-M   'P 1'
#
loop_
_entity.id
_entity.type
_entity.pdbx_description
1 polymer ?
#
loop_
_entity_poly.entity_id
_entity_poly.type
_entity_poly.pdbx_seq_one_letter_code
_entity_poly.pdbx_strand_id
1 'polypeptide(L)'
;MFIETEVTPNPATLKFLPGRPVLTQGTLDIRDGEGAEQSPLAQALFSIDGVSGVFFGSDFISVTKSGGDWPALKPVVLGVIMEHFVSGEPLLIGECNGAAEGDGEEFFAGDDAETVATIKKLIETHVRPAVANDGGDINFRGFRDGTVYLALKGSCSGCPSSSATLRHGIENLLKHYVPEVRAVEQI
;
A
#
# COMPACT_ATOMS: atom_id res chain seq x y z
N MET A 1 -8.37 -23.75 -3.57
CA MET A 1 -7.87 -22.55 -2.85
C MET A 1 -9.06 -21.67 -2.55
N PHE A 2 -9.17 -21.12 -1.33
CA PHE A 2 -10.24 -20.20 -0.95
C PHE A 2 -9.63 -18.81 -0.76
N ILE A 3 -10.21 -17.80 -1.40
CA ILE A 3 -9.75 -16.42 -1.33
C ILE A 3 -10.85 -15.62 -0.65
N GLU A 4 -10.56 -15.07 0.52
CA GLU A 4 -11.49 -14.18 1.24
C GLU A 4 -11.43 -12.78 0.66
N THR A 5 -12.50 -12.01 0.81
CA THR A 5 -12.53 -10.61 0.35
C THR A 5 -13.02 -9.71 1.46
N GLU A 6 -12.30 -8.63 1.70
CA GLU A 6 -12.62 -7.60 2.69
C GLU A 6 -12.90 -6.27 1.99
N VAL A 7 -13.89 -5.54 2.51
CA VAL A 7 -14.15 -4.17 2.08
C VAL A 7 -13.11 -3.25 2.71
N THR A 8 -12.60 -2.30 1.92
CA THR A 8 -11.70 -1.26 2.44
C THR A 8 -12.46 0.04 2.68
N PRO A 9 -11.92 1.00 3.44
CA PRO A 9 -12.49 2.34 3.55
C PRO A 9 -12.63 3.07 2.20
N ASN A 10 -11.86 2.64 1.19
CA ASN A 10 -11.96 3.15 -0.18
C ASN A 10 -12.97 2.30 -0.99
N PRO A 11 -14.14 2.84 -1.39
CA PRO A 11 -15.14 2.07 -2.13
C PRO A 11 -14.67 1.60 -3.51
N ALA A 12 -13.63 2.24 -4.06
CA ALA A 12 -13.00 1.84 -5.30
C ALA A 12 -11.95 0.74 -5.11
N THR A 13 -11.64 0.31 -3.87
CA THR A 13 -10.64 -0.72 -3.60
C THR A 13 -11.23 -1.88 -2.80
N LEU A 14 -10.96 -3.10 -3.24
CA LEU A 14 -11.32 -4.32 -2.53
C LEU A 14 -10.07 -5.12 -2.19
N LYS A 15 -10.02 -5.66 -0.98
CA LYS A 15 -8.90 -6.46 -0.49
C LYS A 15 -9.23 -7.94 -0.65
N PHE A 16 -8.26 -8.70 -1.13
CA PHE A 16 -8.33 -10.14 -1.42
C PHE A 16 -7.28 -10.86 -0.57
N LEU A 17 -7.71 -11.83 0.23
CA LEU A 17 -6.85 -12.58 1.14
C LEU A 17 -6.76 -14.03 0.63
N PRO A 18 -5.65 -14.39 -0.04
CA PRO A 18 -5.46 -15.74 -0.56
C PRO A 18 -5.19 -16.81 0.51
N GLY A 19 -5.09 -16.42 1.78
CA GLY A 19 -4.80 -17.33 2.91
C GLY A 19 -3.36 -17.84 2.91
N ARG A 20 -2.45 -17.18 2.16
CA ARG A 20 -1.02 -17.49 2.10
C ARG A 20 -0.21 -16.19 1.89
N PRO A 21 1.08 -16.18 2.24
CA PRO A 21 1.95 -15.03 1.99
C PRO A 21 1.96 -14.66 0.50
N VAL A 22 1.88 -13.36 0.21
CA VAL A 22 1.88 -12.78 -1.14
C VAL A 22 3.27 -12.21 -1.44
N LEU A 23 3.64 -11.05 -0.87
CA LEU A 23 5.02 -10.60 -0.81
C LEU A 23 5.60 -10.90 0.58
N THR A 24 6.67 -11.69 0.63
CA THR A 24 7.37 -11.98 1.89
C THR A 24 8.18 -10.82 2.42
N GLN A 25 8.55 -9.86 1.56
CA GLN A 25 9.32 -8.68 1.93
C GLN A 25 8.81 -7.43 1.21
N GLY A 26 8.55 -6.37 1.98
CA GLY A 26 8.10 -5.09 1.47
C GLY A 26 6.67 -5.13 0.92
N THR A 27 6.33 -4.09 0.16
CA THR A 27 5.04 -3.93 -0.52
C THR A 27 5.28 -3.44 -1.94
N LEU A 28 4.36 -3.73 -2.84
CA LEU A 28 4.44 -3.31 -4.23
C LEU A 28 3.13 -2.63 -4.64
N ASP A 29 3.22 -1.36 -5.06
CA ASP A 29 2.10 -0.55 -5.53
C ASP A 29 2.25 -0.33 -7.04
N ILE A 30 1.30 -0.86 -7.81
CA ILE A 30 1.29 -0.77 -9.27
C ILE A 30 0.05 0.02 -9.67
N ARG A 31 0.25 1.12 -10.40
CA ARG A 31 -0.81 2.05 -10.79
C ARG A 31 -0.95 2.23 -12.30
N ASP A 32 -0.13 1.55 -13.08
CA ASP A 32 -0.03 1.66 -14.52
C ASP A 32 0.36 0.33 -15.17
N GLY A 33 0.13 0.25 -16.48
CA GLY A 33 0.42 -0.96 -17.25
C GLY A 33 1.92 -1.27 -17.35
N GLU A 34 2.79 -0.26 -17.32
CA GLU A 34 4.25 -0.44 -17.32
C GLU A 34 4.72 -1.07 -16.01
N GLY A 35 4.22 -0.58 -14.87
CA GLY A 35 4.49 -1.20 -13.57
C GLY A 35 3.96 -2.63 -13.46
N ALA A 36 2.90 -2.98 -14.20
CA ALA A 36 2.34 -4.34 -14.21
C ALA A 36 3.33 -5.36 -14.80
N GLU A 37 4.26 -4.95 -15.66
CA GLU A 37 5.26 -5.86 -16.26
C GLU A 37 6.13 -6.57 -15.21
N GLN A 38 6.25 -6.00 -14.01
CA GLN A 38 6.99 -6.57 -12.88
C GLN A 38 6.34 -7.83 -12.28
N SER A 39 5.07 -8.10 -12.53
CA SER A 39 4.34 -9.22 -11.93
C SER A 39 3.37 -9.87 -12.93
N PRO A 40 3.44 -11.20 -13.17
CA PRO A 40 2.50 -11.88 -14.08
C PRO A 40 1.06 -11.74 -13.58
N LEU A 41 0.87 -11.77 -12.25
CA LEU A 41 -0.43 -11.55 -11.63
C LEU A 41 -0.93 -10.13 -11.86
N ALA A 42 -0.07 -9.12 -11.74
CA ALA A 42 -0.48 -7.74 -12.04
C ALA A 42 -0.87 -7.58 -13.51
N GLN A 43 -0.10 -8.11 -14.46
CA GLN A 43 -0.45 -8.06 -15.89
C GLN A 43 -1.83 -8.67 -16.16
N ALA A 44 -2.10 -9.85 -15.57
CA ALA A 44 -3.38 -10.52 -15.71
C ALA A 44 -4.53 -9.72 -15.09
N LEU A 45 -4.32 -9.06 -13.95
CA LEU A 45 -5.31 -8.21 -13.30
C LEU A 45 -5.57 -6.91 -14.07
N PHE A 46 -4.53 -6.26 -14.60
CA PHE A 46 -4.65 -5.06 -15.43
C PHE A 46 -5.29 -5.32 -16.80
N SER A 47 -5.27 -6.57 -17.27
CA SER A 47 -5.99 -6.98 -18.48
C SER A 47 -7.52 -7.00 -18.29
N ILE A 48 -8.01 -6.92 -17.05
CA ILE A 48 -9.44 -6.85 -16.74
C ILE A 48 -9.92 -5.41 -16.94
N ASP A 49 -10.94 -5.24 -17.80
CA ASP A 49 -11.56 -3.94 -18.02
C ASP A 49 -12.13 -3.36 -16.71
N GLY A 50 -11.76 -2.12 -16.40
CA GLY A 50 -12.17 -1.43 -15.18
C GLY A 50 -11.22 -1.58 -13.99
N VAL A 51 -10.12 -2.34 -14.10
CA VAL A 51 -9.03 -2.34 -13.11
C VAL A 51 -8.01 -1.25 -13.44
N SER A 52 -7.57 -0.50 -12.43
CA SER A 52 -6.60 0.59 -12.59
C SER A 52 -5.44 0.58 -11.60
N GLY A 53 -5.49 -0.27 -10.58
CA GLY A 53 -4.44 -0.35 -9.59
C GLY A 53 -4.41 -1.71 -8.93
N VAL A 54 -3.21 -2.21 -8.66
CA VAL A 54 -2.97 -3.46 -7.93
C VAL A 54 -1.89 -3.19 -6.90
N PHE A 55 -2.20 -3.48 -5.65
CA PHE A 55 -1.27 -3.36 -4.54
C PHE A 55 -1.08 -4.72 -3.89
N PHE A 56 0.17 -5.12 -3.71
CA PHE A 56 0.54 -6.36 -3.06
C PHE A 56 1.11 -6.08 -1.67
N GLY A 57 0.42 -6.57 -0.64
CA GLY A 57 0.88 -6.57 0.74
C GLY A 57 1.56 -7.87 1.13
N SER A 58 1.77 -8.05 2.43
CA SER A 58 2.39 -9.25 3.01
C SER A 58 1.64 -10.55 2.71
N ASP A 59 0.32 -10.48 2.84
CA ASP A 59 -0.60 -11.62 2.85
C ASP A 59 -1.94 -11.30 2.17
N PHE A 60 -2.04 -10.12 1.54
CA PHE A 60 -3.24 -9.67 0.84
C PHE A 60 -2.89 -8.96 -0.47
N ILE A 61 -3.90 -8.86 -1.34
CA ILE A 61 -3.85 -8.14 -2.61
C ILE A 61 -4.99 -7.13 -2.59
N SER A 62 -4.70 -5.85 -2.76
CA SER A 62 -5.70 -4.81 -2.93
C SER A 62 -5.84 -4.49 -4.41
N VAL A 63 -7.05 -4.55 -4.95
CA VAL A 63 -7.34 -4.18 -6.35
C VAL A 63 -8.19 -2.93 -6.34
N THR A 64 -7.78 -1.94 -7.11
CA THR A 64 -8.49 -0.67 -7.29
C THR A 64 -9.14 -0.64 -8.66
N LYS A 65 -10.44 -0.30 -8.70
CA LYS A 65 -11.21 -0.13 -9.93
C LYS A 65 -11.26 1.34 -10.38
N SER A 66 -11.21 1.57 -11.68
CA SER A 66 -11.49 2.87 -12.33
C SER A 66 -12.93 2.99 -12.82
N GLY A 67 -13.60 1.86 -13.04
CA GLY A 67 -14.96 1.80 -13.58
C GLY A 67 -15.65 0.47 -13.25
N GLY A 68 -16.95 0.40 -13.49
CA GLY A 68 -17.76 -0.80 -13.26
C GLY A 68 -18.08 -1.08 -11.78
N ASP A 69 -18.73 -2.21 -11.53
CA ASP A 69 -19.24 -2.61 -10.21
C ASP A 69 -18.55 -3.87 -9.68
N TRP A 70 -18.27 -3.89 -8.37
CA TRP A 70 -17.59 -5.01 -7.71
C TRP A 70 -18.28 -6.36 -7.88
N PRO A 71 -19.62 -6.50 -7.87
CA PRO A 71 -20.29 -7.77 -8.13
C PRO A 71 -19.94 -8.40 -9.48
N ALA A 72 -19.62 -7.60 -10.51
CA ALA A 72 -19.20 -8.08 -11.82
C ALA A 72 -17.69 -8.34 -11.90
N LEU A 73 -16.88 -7.44 -11.31
CA LEU A 73 -15.41 -7.56 -11.32
C LEU A 73 -14.89 -8.66 -10.40
N LYS A 74 -15.51 -8.85 -9.23
CA LYS A 74 -15.10 -9.79 -8.19
C LYS A 74 -14.91 -11.23 -8.69
N PRO A 75 -15.86 -11.86 -9.40
CA PRO A 75 -15.66 -13.23 -9.90
C PRO A 75 -14.48 -13.33 -10.88
N VAL A 76 -14.25 -12.31 -11.70
CA VAL A 76 -13.13 -12.29 -12.67
C VAL A 76 -11.80 -12.17 -11.94
N VAL A 77 -11.67 -11.21 -11.02
CA VAL A 77 -10.47 -10.99 -10.21
C VAL A 77 -10.13 -12.23 -9.37
N LEU A 78 -11.13 -12.86 -8.75
CA LEU A 78 -10.94 -14.11 -8.00
C LEU A 78 -10.42 -15.25 -8.88
N GLY A 79 -10.91 -15.37 -10.11
CA GLY A 79 -10.44 -16.36 -11.08
C GLY A 79 -8.97 -16.18 -11.41
N VAL A 80 -8.56 -14.95 -11.73
CA VAL A 80 -7.16 -14.61 -12.07
C VAL A 80 -6.21 -14.89 -10.90
N ILE A 81 -6.57 -14.45 -9.68
CA ILE A 81 -5.75 -14.68 -8.48
C ILE A 81 -5.63 -16.19 -8.20
N MET A 82 -6.73 -16.94 -8.33
CA MET A 82 -6.73 -18.38 -8.10
C MET A 82 -5.86 -19.11 -9.12
N GLU A 83 -5.99 -18.77 -10.41
CA GLU A 83 -5.22 -19.36 -11.50
C GLU A 83 -3.71 -19.15 -11.29
N HIS A 84 -3.29 -17.91 -11.02
CA HIS A 84 -1.89 -17.61 -10.75
C HIS A 84 -1.35 -18.46 -9.58
N PHE A 85 -2.08 -18.51 -8.47
CA PHE A 85 -1.63 -19.24 -7.31
C PHE A 85 -1.67 -20.77 -7.42
N VAL A 86 -2.52 -21.31 -8.31
CA VAL A 86 -2.56 -22.73 -8.67
C VAL A 86 -1.47 -23.09 -9.68
N SER A 87 -1.16 -22.21 -10.62
CA SER A 87 -0.11 -22.40 -11.62
C SER A 87 1.28 -22.49 -10.99
N GLY A 88 1.47 -21.85 -9.83
CA GLY A 88 2.76 -21.79 -9.14
C GLY A 88 3.76 -20.83 -9.80
N GLU A 89 3.30 -19.99 -10.72
CA GLU A 89 4.13 -18.94 -11.31
C GLU A 89 4.66 -17.98 -10.25
N PRO A 90 5.88 -17.43 -10.45
CA PRO A 90 6.43 -16.44 -9.53
C PRO A 90 5.57 -15.18 -9.55
N LEU A 91 5.35 -14.58 -8.37
CA LEU A 91 4.60 -13.33 -8.28
C LEU A 91 5.33 -12.19 -9.01
N LEU A 92 6.66 -12.22 -9.09
CA LEU A 92 7.50 -11.19 -9.65
C LEU A 92 8.40 -11.73 -10.76
N ILE A 93 8.51 -11.02 -11.88
CA ILE A 93 9.43 -11.34 -12.99
C ILE A 93 10.79 -10.69 -12.69
N GLY A 94 11.65 -11.43 -12.02
CA GLY A 94 13.00 -11.01 -11.61
C GLY A 94 13.13 -10.66 -10.12
N GLU A 95 14.37 -10.46 -9.66
CA GLU A 95 14.64 -9.73 -8.42
C GLU A 95 14.39 -8.25 -8.70
N CYS A 96 13.12 -7.83 -8.78
CA CYS A 96 12.84 -6.46 -8.37
C CYS A 96 13.22 -6.44 -6.90
N ASN A 97 14.33 -5.76 -6.59
CA ASN A 97 14.72 -5.38 -5.25
C ASN A 97 13.43 -5.07 -4.52
N GLY A 98 12.97 -6.00 -3.65
CA GLY A 98 11.82 -5.73 -2.81
C GLY A 98 12.14 -4.39 -2.19
N ALA A 99 11.29 -3.39 -2.44
CA ALA A 99 11.63 -1.99 -2.22
C ALA A 99 11.72 -1.69 -0.72
N ALA A 100 12.71 -2.26 -0.04
CA ALA A 100 13.52 -1.53 0.88
C ALA A 100 14.23 -0.46 0.04
N GLU A 101 13.90 0.80 0.28
CA GLU A 101 14.66 1.99 -0.14
C GLU A 101 14.44 2.56 -1.57
N GLY A 102 13.36 2.18 -2.27
CA GLY A 102 13.11 2.65 -3.65
C GLY A 102 11.92 3.59 -3.83
N ASP A 103 11.76 4.66 -3.05
CA ASP A 103 10.77 5.68 -3.38
C ASP A 103 11.25 7.04 -2.85
N GLY A 104 12.05 7.74 -3.66
CA GLY A 104 12.61 9.07 -3.37
C GLY A 104 13.73 9.07 -2.32
N GLU A 105 14.70 9.96 -2.47
CA GLU A 105 15.66 10.23 -1.40
C GLU A 105 14.91 10.73 -0.17
N GLU A 106 15.02 9.99 0.94
CA GLU A 106 14.52 10.46 2.21
C GLU A 106 15.25 11.76 2.56
N PHE A 107 14.50 12.82 2.86
CA PHE A 107 15.10 14.10 3.18
C PHE A 107 14.85 14.46 4.64
N PHE A 108 15.94 14.66 5.39
CA PHE A 108 15.92 15.17 6.76
C PHE A 108 17.28 15.78 7.10
N ALA A 109 17.32 16.70 8.07
CA ALA A 109 18.60 17.22 8.54
C ALA A 109 19.33 16.16 9.36
N GLY A 110 20.66 16.10 9.28
CA GLY A 110 21.45 15.12 10.03
C GLY A 110 21.24 15.20 11.55
N ASP A 111 21.00 16.40 12.07
CA ASP A 111 20.68 16.64 13.48
C ASP A 111 19.33 16.04 13.90
N ASP A 112 18.39 15.83 12.97
CA ASP A 112 17.06 15.25 13.25
C ASP A 112 17.05 13.71 13.15
N ALA A 113 18.20 13.06 12.97
CA ALA A 113 18.27 11.61 12.72
C ALA A 113 17.64 10.76 13.85
N GLU A 114 17.81 11.16 15.11
CA GLU A 114 17.20 10.47 16.26
C GLU A 114 15.67 10.62 16.28
N THR A 115 15.19 11.82 15.94
CA THR A 115 13.76 12.15 15.81
C THR A 115 13.14 11.34 14.67
N VAL A 116 13.82 11.28 13.51
CA VAL A 116 13.39 10.48 12.35
C VAL A 116 13.35 9.00 12.68
N ALA A 117 14.35 8.45 13.37
CA ALA A 117 14.34 7.05 13.78
C ALA A 117 13.14 6.73 14.70
N THR A 118 12.79 7.65 15.59
CA THR A 118 11.62 7.53 16.46
C THR A 118 10.32 7.59 15.66
N ILE A 119 10.19 8.53 14.73
CA ILE A 119 9.03 8.65 13.82
C ILE A 119 8.85 7.35 13.01
N LYS A 120 9.92 6.86 12.37
CA LYS A 120 9.89 5.61 11.59
C LYS A 120 9.43 4.43 12.46
N LYS A 121 9.95 4.32 13.68
CA LYS A 121 9.54 3.27 14.62
C LYS A 121 8.06 3.34 15.00
N LEU A 122 7.54 4.54 15.26
CA LEU A 122 6.12 4.74 15.57
C LEU A 122 5.23 4.38 14.37
N ILE A 123 5.64 4.78 13.17
CA ILE A 123 4.94 4.43 11.93
C ILE A 123 4.89 2.91 11.77
N GLU A 124 6.03 2.23 11.90
CA GLU A 124 6.12 0.76 11.74
C GLU A 124 5.23 0.01 12.74
N THR A 125 5.24 0.44 14.00
CA THR A 125 4.63 -0.32 15.11
C THR A 125 3.17 0.00 15.34
N HIS A 126 2.70 1.21 15.00
CA HIS A 126 1.33 1.66 15.31
C HIS A 126 0.52 2.04 14.07
N VAL A 127 1.15 2.65 13.05
CA VAL A 127 0.42 3.19 11.89
C VAL A 127 0.31 2.15 10.78
N ARG A 128 1.43 1.56 10.35
CA ARG A 128 1.48 0.58 9.26
C ARG A 128 0.53 -0.60 9.49
N PRO A 129 0.38 -1.19 10.70
CA PRO A 129 -0.58 -2.28 10.92
C PRO A 129 -2.03 -1.86 10.64
N ALA A 130 -2.42 -0.65 11.05
CA ALA A 130 -3.76 -0.13 10.78
C ALA A 130 -3.98 0.12 9.28
N VAL A 131 -2.99 0.70 8.61
CA VAL A 131 -3.02 0.98 7.17
C VAL A 131 -3.06 -0.31 6.34
N ALA A 132 -2.30 -1.33 6.74
CA ALA A 132 -2.31 -2.65 6.12
C ALA A 132 -3.66 -3.36 6.28
N ASN A 133 -4.30 -3.23 7.45
CA ASN A 133 -5.67 -3.74 7.65
C ASN A 133 -6.65 -3.10 6.66
N ASP A 134 -6.52 -1.80 6.42
CA ASP A 134 -7.31 -1.03 5.45
C ASP A 134 -6.93 -1.34 3.98
N GLY A 135 -5.92 -2.16 3.73
CA GLY A 135 -5.52 -2.59 2.38
C GLY A 135 -4.53 -1.65 1.68
N GLY A 136 -3.76 -0.86 2.43
CA GLY A 136 -2.72 0.02 1.91
C GLY A 136 -1.37 -0.16 2.60
N ASP A 137 -0.47 0.78 2.36
CA ASP A 137 0.79 0.92 3.11
C ASP A 137 1.21 2.39 3.19
N ILE A 138 2.18 2.68 4.05
CA ILE A 138 2.71 4.02 4.28
C ILE A 138 4.24 4.00 4.30
N ASN A 139 4.81 4.92 3.52
CA ASN A 139 6.25 5.13 3.44
C ASN A 139 6.60 6.50 3.98
N PHE A 140 7.61 6.55 4.86
CA PHE A 140 8.22 7.81 5.26
C PHE A 140 9.03 8.37 4.08
N ARG A 141 8.92 9.68 3.86
CA ARG A 141 9.63 10.39 2.78
C ARG A 141 10.57 11.46 3.28
N GLY A 142 10.26 12.06 4.44
CA GLY A 142 11.14 13.07 4.99
C GLY A 142 10.58 13.77 6.21
N PHE A 143 11.45 14.52 6.86
CA PHE A 143 11.13 15.37 7.99
C PHE A 143 11.84 16.71 7.84
N ARG A 144 11.08 17.81 7.85
CA ARG A 144 11.64 19.17 7.74
C ARG A 144 10.75 20.18 8.43
N ASP A 145 11.33 21.09 9.21
CA ASP A 145 10.63 22.18 9.90
C ASP A 145 9.49 21.72 10.83
N GLY A 146 9.59 20.51 11.38
CA GLY A 146 8.53 19.88 12.18
C GLY A 146 7.41 19.24 11.35
N THR A 147 7.52 19.20 10.02
CA THR A 147 6.56 18.53 9.14
C THR A 147 7.09 17.17 8.71
N VAL A 148 6.29 16.13 8.91
CA VAL A 148 6.56 14.76 8.46
C VAL A 148 5.88 14.54 7.10
N TYR A 149 6.65 14.12 6.10
CA TYR A 149 6.16 13.84 4.76
C TYR A 149 6.03 12.33 4.57
N LEU A 150 4.84 11.88 4.18
CA LEU A 150 4.50 10.48 4.03
C LEU A 150 3.92 10.23 2.63
N ALA A 151 4.25 9.08 2.04
CA ALA A 151 3.59 8.60 0.83
C ALA A 151 2.64 7.46 1.21
N LEU A 152 1.36 7.63 0.86
CA LEU A 152 0.33 6.60 1.04
C LEU A 152 0.24 5.73 -0.22
N LYS A 153 0.18 4.41 -0.01
CA LYS A 153 0.12 3.38 -1.06
C LYS A 153 -1.16 2.53 -0.94
N GLY A 154 -1.53 1.86 -2.03
CA GLY A 154 -2.69 0.98 -2.08
C GLY A 154 -4.02 1.71 -1.84
N SER A 155 -4.92 1.14 -1.02
CA SER A 155 -6.27 1.67 -0.79
C SER A 155 -6.30 3.11 -0.24
N CYS A 156 -5.25 3.51 0.48
CA CYS A 156 -5.09 4.83 1.08
C CYS A 156 -4.64 5.90 0.07
N SER A 157 -4.18 5.50 -1.11
CA SER A 157 -3.84 6.43 -2.19
C SER A 157 -5.11 6.84 -2.95
N GLY A 158 -5.40 8.14 -3.01
CA GLY A 158 -6.51 8.68 -3.83
C GLY A 158 -7.90 8.69 -3.19
N CYS A 159 -8.09 8.26 -1.93
CA CYS A 159 -9.36 8.41 -1.22
C CYS A 159 -9.38 9.71 -0.40
N PRO A 160 -10.13 10.77 -0.81
CA PRO A 160 -10.10 12.06 -0.12
C PRO A 160 -10.69 12.03 1.29
N SER A 161 -11.63 11.13 1.58
CA SER A 161 -12.23 10.99 2.92
C SER A 161 -11.32 10.21 3.87
N SER A 162 -10.67 9.16 3.38
CA SER A 162 -9.75 8.34 4.18
C SER A 162 -8.41 9.04 4.41
N SER A 163 -7.89 9.78 3.43
CA SER A 163 -6.59 10.47 3.56
C SER A 163 -6.63 11.57 4.62
N ALA A 164 -7.72 12.33 4.72
CA ALA A 164 -7.86 13.37 5.75
C ALA A 164 -7.93 12.81 7.17
N THR A 165 -8.73 11.76 7.38
CA THR A 165 -8.92 11.15 8.70
C THR A 165 -7.66 10.41 9.15
N LEU A 166 -7.05 9.63 8.25
CA LEU A 166 -5.83 8.90 8.53
C LEU A 166 -4.68 9.88 8.84
N ARG A 167 -4.49 10.92 8.02
CA ARG A 167 -3.48 11.96 8.26
C ARG A 167 -3.65 12.60 9.62
N HIS A 168 -4.89 12.94 10.02
CA HIS A 168 -5.14 13.53 11.33
C HIS A 168 -4.85 12.56 12.48
N GLY A 169 -5.17 11.27 12.32
CA GLY A 169 -4.82 10.23 13.28
C GLY A 169 -3.32 10.07 13.46
N ILE A 170 -2.57 10.02 12.35
CA ILE A 170 -1.11 9.94 12.34
C ILE A 170 -0.50 11.18 13.00
N GLU A 171 -0.98 12.37 12.63
CA GLU A 171 -0.48 13.63 13.18
C GLU A 171 -0.65 13.70 14.70
N ASN A 172 -1.82 13.31 15.21
CA ASN A 172 -2.08 13.29 16.65
C ASN A 172 -1.19 12.29 17.39
N LEU A 173 -0.98 11.11 16.81
CA LEU A 173 -0.09 10.08 17.37
C LEU A 173 1.35 10.60 17.40
N LEU A 174 1.86 11.13 16.29
CA LEU A 174 3.24 11.61 16.20
C LEU A 174 3.47 12.80 17.13
N LYS A 175 2.54 13.76 17.22
CA LYS A 175 2.60 14.88 18.18
C LYS A 175 2.67 14.43 19.64
N HIS A 176 2.00 13.33 19.97
CA HIS A 176 1.97 12.82 21.34
C HIS A 176 3.33 12.23 21.77
N TYR A 177 4.00 11.50 20.87
CA TYR A 177 5.26 10.81 21.17
C TYR A 177 6.50 11.59 20.74
N VAL A 178 6.37 12.52 19.80
CA VAL A 178 7.46 13.31 19.22
C VAL A 178 7.03 14.79 19.19
N PRO A 179 7.34 15.58 20.24
CA PRO A 179 6.86 16.95 20.37
C PRO A 179 7.42 17.92 19.32
N GLU A 180 8.48 17.53 18.60
CA GLU A 180 9.03 18.27 17.46
C GLU A 180 8.11 18.23 16.23
N VAL A 181 7.22 17.24 16.14
CA VAL A 181 6.27 17.11 15.03
C VAL A 181 5.13 18.12 15.21
N ARG A 182 4.93 18.97 14.20
CA ARG A 182 3.91 20.01 14.11
C ARG A 182 2.82 19.70 13.10
N ALA A 183 3.16 19.00 12.03
CA ALA A 183 2.22 18.66 10.96
C ALA A 183 2.63 17.36 10.24
N VAL A 184 1.66 16.74 9.58
CA VAL A 184 1.89 15.64 8.64
C VAL A 184 1.35 16.01 7.27
N GLU A 185 2.14 15.82 6.22
CA GLU A 185 1.73 16.03 4.83
C GLU A 185 1.89 14.76 4.00
N GLN A 186 0.99 14.61 3.02
CA GLN A 186 1.06 13.55 2.03
C GLN A 186 1.76 14.08 0.77
N ILE A 187 2.70 13.30 0.23
CA ILE A 187 3.34 13.56 -1.07
C ILE A 187 3.18 12.38 -2.04
#